data_AF-A0A969SYU9-F1
#
_entry.id   AF-A0A969SYU9-F1
#
_cell.length_a   1.000
_cell.length_b   1.000
_cell.length_c   1.000
_cell.angle_alpha   90.00
_cell.angle_beta   90.00
_cell.angle_gamma   90.00
#
_symmetry.space_group_name_H-M   'P 1'
#
loop_
_entity.id
_entity.type
_entity.pdbx_description
1 polymer ?
#
loop_
_entity_poly.entity_id
_entity_poly.type
_entity_poly.pdbx_seq_one_letter_code
_entity_poly.pdbx_strand_id
1 'polypeptide(L)' 'MSSVNYAAMSYQELRRYFLTHRDDNAAFQAYLARRRERSRPVITTVNDPDFDSKIQASIRQQIAEYQSGNAS' A
#
# COMPACT_ATOMS: atom_id res chain seq x y z
N MET A 1 28.48 -4.49 8.17
CA MET A 1 27.38 -4.18 7.22
C MET A 1 26.10 -4.11 8.02
N SER A 2 25.39 -2.98 8.00
CA SER A 2 24.11 -2.84 8.69
C SER A 2 23.04 -3.62 7.93
N SER A 3 22.38 -4.57 8.59
CA SER A 3 21.25 -5.29 8.01
C SER A 3 20.04 -4.35 7.88
N VAL A 4 19.41 -4.30 6.72
CA VAL A 4 18.21 -3.49 6.50
C VAL A 4 17.01 -4.19 7.15
N ASN A 5 16.32 -3.50 8.06
CA ASN A 5 15.17 -4.05 8.76
C ASN A 5 13.87 -3.75 8.01
N TYR A 6 13.47 -4.63 7.09
CA TYR A 6 12.23 -4.50 6.32
C TYR A 6 10.95 -4.56 7.18
N ALA A 7 11.00 -5.21 8.34
CA ALA A 7 9.85 -5.31 9.23
C ALA A 7 9.50 -3.96 9.88
N ALA A 8 10.49 -3.10 10.09
CA ALA A 8 10.29 -1.75 10.63
C ALA A 8 9.72 -0.75 9.60
N MET A 9 9.83 -1.04 8.30
CA MET A 9 9.33 -0.15 7.25
C MET A 9 7.81 -0.24 7.14
N SER A 10 7.16 0.91 6.94
CA SER A 10 5.78 0.97 6.45
C SER A 10 5.68 0.36 5.05
N TYR A 11 4.46 0.07 4.60
CA TYR A 11 4.26 -0.46 3.25
C TYR A 11 4.76 0.50 2.15
N GLN A 12 4.61 1.81 2.36
CA GLN A 12 5.05 2.82 1.39
C GLN A 12 6.58 2.90 1.34
N GLU A 13 7.25 2.89 2.49
CA GLU A 13 8.73 2.87 2.58
C GLU A 13 9.30 1.59 1.97
N LEU A 14 8.74 0.43 2.31
CA LEU A 14 9.18 -0.85 1.77
C LEU A 14 8.97 -0.93 0.25
N ARG A 15 7.84 -0.40 -0.25
CA ARG A 15 7.60 -0.28 -1.70
C ARG A 15 8.62 0.63 -2.36
N ARG A 16 8.92 1.79 -1.76
CA ARG A 16 9.89 2.75 -2.30
C ARG A 16 11.27 2.12 -2.35
N TYR A 17 11.71 1.53 -1.25
CA TYR A 17 13.00 0.84 -1.13
C TYR A 17 13.12 -0.28 -2.17
N PHE A 18 12.13 -1.17 -2.28
CA PHE A 18 12.16 -2.22 -3.29
C PHE A 18 12.28 -1.67 -4.72
N LEU A 19 11.55 -0.59 -5.04
CA LEU A 19 11.61 0.01 -6.37
C LEU A 19 12.97 0.66 -6.69
N THR A 20 13.70 1.13 -5.68
CA THR A 20 15.05 1.71 -5.83
C THR A 20 16.15 0.65 -5.74
N HIS A 21 15.90 -0.50 -5.10
CA HIS A 21 16.84 -1.61 -4.91
C HIS A 21 16.30 -2.90 -5.55
N ARG A 22 16.14 -2.89 -6.88
CA ARG A 22 15.48 -4.00 -7.59
C ARG A 22 16.24 -5.33 -7.55
N ASP A 23 17.54 -5.29 -7.33
CA ASP A 23 18.40 -6.49 -7.22
C ASP A 23 18.38 -7.09 -5.80
N ASP A 24 17.76 -6.40 -4.84
CA ASP A 24 17.62 -6.88 -3.46
C ASP A 24 16.45 -7.86 -3.35
N ASN A 25 16.76 -9.14 -3.57
CA ASN A 25 15.77 -10.22 -3.47
C ASN A 25 15.09 -10.30 -2.10
N ALA A 26 15.78 -9.93 -1.01
CA ALA A 26 15.20 -9.93 0.32
C ALA A 26 14.14 -8.83 0.46
N ALA A 27 14.40 -7.63 -0.07
CA ALA A 27 13.42 -6.56 -0.14
C ALA A 27 12.22 -6.92 -1.01
N PHE A 28 12.43 -7.61 -2.14
CA PHE A 28 11.34 -8.10 -2.99
C PHE A 28 10.43 -9.08 -2.24
N GLN A 29 11.00 -10.07 -1.54
CA GLN A 29 10.22 -11.04 -0.77
C GLN A 29 9.46 -10.38 0.38
N ALA A 30 10.11 -9.46 1.11
CA ALA A 30 9.46 -8.70 2.17
C ALA A 30 8.28 -7.87 1.64
N TYR A 31 8.45 -7.21 0.48
CA TYR A 31 7.38 -6.46 -0.17
C TYR A 31 6.20 -7.35 -0.58
N LEU A 32 6.48 -8.53 -1.16
CA LEU A 32 5.43 -9.49 -1.54
C LEU A 32 4.67 -10.03 -0.33
N ALA A 33 5.36 -10.37 0.75
CA ALA A 33 4.73 -10.83 1.99
C ALA A 33 3.78 -9.77 2.55
N ARG A 34 4.26 -8.53 2.71
CA ARG A 34 3.43 -7.40 3.19
C ARG A 34 2.24 -7.12 2.26
N ARG A 35 2.43 -7.25 0.95
CA ARG A 35 1.36 -7.08 -0.04
C ARG A 35 0.27 -8.14 0.07
N ARG A 36 0.62 -9.38 0.47
CA ARG A 36 -0.34 -10.48 0.70
C ARG A 36 -1.10 -10.31 2.00
N GLU A 37 -0.44 -9.82 3.05
CA GLU A 37 -1.08 -9.51 4.35
C GLU A 37 -2.10 -8.37 4.24
N ARG A 38 -1.91 -7.47 3.28
CA ARG A 38 -2.86 -6.40 3.03
C ARG A 38 -4.15 -6.96 2.42
N SER A 39 -5.10 -7.31 3.29
CA SER A 39 -6.49 -7.46 2.89
C SER A 39 -6.94 -6.17 2.22
N ARG A 40 -7.40 -6.26 0.97
CA ARG A 40 -8.05 -5.13 0.31
C ARG A 40 -9.47 -5.06 0.86
N PRO A 41 -9.83 -4.01 1.62
CA PRO A 41 -11.20 -3.88 2.08
C PRO A 41 -12.12 -3.80 0.85
N VAL A 42 -13.20 -4.58 0.88
CA VAL A 42 -14.27 -4.46 -0.11
C VAL A 42 -14.96 -3.12 0.15
N ILE A 43 -14.92 -2.22 -0.84
CA ILE A 43 -15.49 -0.87 -0.72
C ILE A 43 -17.02 -0.92 -0.70
N THR A 44 -17.62 -1.70 -1.60
CA THR A 44 -19.08 -1.88 -1.74
C THR A 44 -19.36 -3.10 -2.64
N THR A 45 -20.63 -3.47 -2.80
CA THR A 45 -21.11 -4.54 -3.70
C THR A 45 -22.17 -3.99 -4.66
N VAL A 46 -22.39 -4.66 -5.80
CA VAL A 46 -23.28 -4.16 -6.86
C VAL A 46 -24.74 -3.90 -6.44
N ASN A 47 -25.20 -4.52 -5.34
CA ASN A 47 -26.56 -4.37 -4.83
C ASN A 47 -26.66 -3.35 -3.67
N ASP A 48 -25.58 -2.65 -3.36
CA ASP A 48 -25.53 -1.65 -2.31
C ASP A 48 -26.27 -0.37 -2.77
N PRO A 49 -27.32 0.09 -2.07
CA PRO A 49 -28.02 1.33 -2.42
C PRO A 49 -27.11 2.56 -2.47
N ASP A 50 -25.99 2.52 -1.74
CA ASP A 50 -25.00 3.58 -1.67
C ASP A 50 -23.77 3.33 -2.57
N PHE A 51 -23.89 2.44 -3.56
CA PHE A 51 -22.75 2.01 -4.41
C PHE A 51 -21.93 3.20 -4.92
N ASP A 52 -22.58 4.14 -5.60
CA ASP A 52 -21.89 5.28 -6.22
C ASP A 52 -21.23 6.19 -5.18
N SER A 53 -21.90 6.46 -4.06
CA SER A 53 -21.38 7.37 -3.03
C SER A 53 -20.18 6.76 -2.31
N LYS A 54 -20.20 5.45 -2.04
CA LYS A 54 -19.07 4.71 -1.44
C LYS A 54 -17.87 4.64 -2.37
N ILE A 55 -18.08 4.45 -3.68
CA ILE A 55 -17.00 4.50 -4.68
C ILE A 55 -16.36 5.89 -4.68
N GLN A 56 -17.16 6.96 -4.75
CA GLN A 56 -16.64 8.34 -4.75
C GLN A 56 -15.87 8.68 -3.47
N ALA A 57 -16.38 8.26 -2.31
CA ALA A 57 -15.70 8.47 -1.03
C ALA A 57 -14.35 7.75 -0.98
N SER A 58 -14.29 6.48 -1.43
CA SER A 58 -13.06 5.70 -1.44
C SER A 58 -12.00 6.29 -2.39
N ILE A 59 -12.42 6.78 -3.57
CA ILE A 59 -11.50 7.48 -4.50
C ILE A 59 -10.92 8.74 -3.85
N ARG A 60 -11.76 9.57 -3.21
CA ARG A 60 -11.29 10.79 -2.51
C ARG A 60 -10.31 10.45 -1.39
N GLN A 61 -10.60 9.42 -0.60
CA GLN A 61 -9.71 8.94 0.44
C GLN A 61 -8.36 8.50 -0.15
N GLN A 62 -8.37 7.72 -1.24
CA GLN A 62 -7.14 7.24 -1.88
C GLN A 62 -6.30 8.40 -2.44
N ILE A 63 -6.93 9.44 -3.00
CA ILE A 63 -6.23 10.65 -3.47
C ILE A 63 -5.58 11.37 -2.29
N ALA A 64 -6.29 11.55 -1.17
CA ALA A 64 -5.76 12.20 0.02
C ALA A 64 -4.59 11.43 0.63
N GLU A 65 -4.70 10.10 0.74
CA GLU A 65 -3.62 9.21 1.22
C GLU A 65 -2.38 9.25 0.32
N TYR A 66 -2.57 9.37 -0.99
CA TYR A 66 -1.45 9.51 -1.92
C TYR A 66 -0.75 10.87 -1.79
N GLN A 67 -1.51 11.93 -1.55
CA GLN A 67 -0.96 13.27 -1.34
C GLN A 67 -0.21 13.38 -0.02
N SER A 68 -0.74 12.80 1.08
CA SER A 68 -0.08 12.80 2.39
C SER A 68 1.18 11.93 2.42
N GLY A 69 1.15 10.76 1.77
CA GLY A 69 2.32 9.87 1.66
C GLY A 69 3.43 10.35 0.74
N ASN A 70 3.18 11.37 -0.10
CA ASN A 70 4.22 12.07 -0.87
C ASN A 70 4.72 13.34 -0.16
N ALA A 71 4.06 13.76 0.93
CA ALA A 71 4.44 14.93 1.73
C ALA A 71 5.27 14.55 2.98
N SER A 72 5.60 13.26 3.15
CA SER A 72 6.46 12.71 4.22
C SER A 72 7.74 12.14 3.63
#